data_AF-A0A353PKU5-F1
#
_entry.id   AF-A0A353PKU5-F1
#
_cell.length_a   1.000
_cell.length_b   1.000
_cell.length_c   1.000
_cell.angle_alpha   90.00
_cell.angle_beta   90.00
_cell.angle_gamma   90.00
#
_symmetry.space_group_name_H-M   'P 1'
#
loop_
_entity.id
_entity.type
_entity.pdbx_description
1 polymer ?
#
loop_
_entity_poly.entity_id
_entity_poly.type
_entity_poly.pdbx_seq_one_letter_code
_entity_poly.pdbx_strand_id
1 'polypeptide(L)'
;MIEKDYIIEAEVDCDPTLETCFIYECDPEAEECTGNPEEDTSYFKKAKRVAANIPLCDPADELCQPFVCGEGEKDCEEILCTEETSEEGDVCNNPEQYVLDNPIEDEEAVECDPSAAEAGESDEECLAAQEGEEVICEEGDEECAAVLEGDEAAEEINAGDSGEIENSADTVE
;
A
#
# COMPACT_ATOMS: atom_id res chain seq x y z
N MET A 1 -18.64 33.12 -20.85
CA MET A 1 -18.39 31.70 -20.57
C MET A 1 -16.93 31.60 -20.18
N ILE A 2 -16.60 30.96 -19.07
CA ILE A 2 -15.21 30.74 -18.67
C ILE A 2 -14.85 29.36 -19.21
N GLU A 3 -13.83 29.30 -20.06
CA GLU A 3 -13.28 28.03 -20.54
C GLU A 3 -12.29 27.51 -19.49
N LYS A 4 -12.46 26.25 -19.09
CA LYS A 4 -11.67 25.57 -18.04
C LYS A 4 -10.76 24.51 -18.67
N ASP A 5 -10.10 24.89 -19.75
CA ASP A 5 -9.28 24.05 -20.62
C ASP A 5 -7.79 24.06 -20.23
N TYR A 6 -7.50 24.25 -18.94
CA TYR A 6 -6.15 24.23 -18.38
C TYR A 6 -5.99 23.12 -17.33
N ILE A 7 -4.76 22.67 -17.14
CA ILE A 7 -4.39 21.73 -16.08
C ILE A 7 -4.07 22.52 -14.82
N ILE A 8 -4.58 22.04 -13.69
CA ILE A 8 -4.21 22.52 -12.35
C ILE A 8 -3.32 21.45 -11.74
N GLU A 9 -2.19 21.90 -11.18
CA GLU A 9 -1.36 21.12 -10.28
C GLU A 9 -1.62 21.60 -8.85
N ALA A 10 -1.84 20.67 -7.94
CA ALA A 10 -2.02 20.95 -6.52
C ALA A 10 -1.34 19.88 -5.67
N GLU A 11 -0.93 20.28 -4.47
CA GLU A 11 -0.44 19.37 -3.44
C GLU A 11 -1.65 18.74 -2.76
N VAL A 12 -1.60 17.42 -2.58
CA VAL A 12 -2.65 16.65 -1.93
C VAL A 12 -2.02 15.72 -0.90
N ASP A 13 -2.84 15.34 0.07
CA ASP A 13 -2.45 14.41 1.13
C ASP A 13 -1.95 13.09 0.54
N CYS A 14 -0.88 12.57 1.13
CA CYS A 14 -0.20 11.36 0.68
C CYS A 14 0.06 10.48 1.90
N ASP A 15 -0.30 9.20 1.80
CA ASP A 15 -0.14 8.26 2.90
C ASP A 15 1.32 7.77 2.95
N PRO A 16 2.12 8.19 3.95
CA PRO A 16 3.53 7.82 4.02
C PRO A 16 3.76 6.34 4.35
N THR A 17 2.72 5.59 4.74
CA THR A 17 2.81 4.14 5.01
C THR A 17 2.63 3.29 3.77
N LEU A 18 1.98 3.84 2.73
CA LEU A 18 1.63 3.12 1.50
C LEU A 18 2.33 3.67 0.26
N GLU A 19 2.59 4.98 0.21
CA GLU A 19 3.03 5.69 -0.98
C GLU A 19 4.35 6.44 -0.76
N THR A 20 5.12 6.61 -1.84
CA THR A 20 6.31 7.46 -1.83
C THR A 20 5.91 8.93 -2.03
N CYS A 21 5.78 9.64 -0.93
CA CYS A 21 5.41 11.04 -0.79
C CYS A 21 6.62 11.99 -0.82
N PHE A 22 6.37 13.23 -1.24
CA PHE A 22 7.25 14.35 -1.00
C PHE A 22 7.17 14.76 0.47
N ILE A 23 8.31 15.08 1.07
CA ILE A 23 8.42 15.54 2.44
C ILE A 23 8.61 17.06 2.43
N TYR A 24 7.73 17.74 3.16
CA TYR A 24 7.91 19.13 3.52
C TYR A 24 8.27 19.24 4.99
N GLU A 25 9.43 19.82 5.30
CA GLU A 25 9.85 20.15 6.66
C GLU A 25 9.75 21.67 6.84
N CYS A 26 9.08 22.09 7.92
CA CYS A 26 8.94 23.50 8.28
C CYS A 26 10.32 24.15 8.46
N ASP A 27 10.57 25.23 7.73
CA ASP A 27 11.82 26.01 7.84
C ASP A 27 11.65 27.12 8.89
N PRO A 28 12.31 27.05 10.07
CA PRO A 28 12.17 28.05 11.13
C PRO A 28 12.74 29.43 10.77
N GLU A 29 13.53 29.54 9.68
CA GLU A 29 13.99 30.84 9.16
C GLU A 29 12.94 31.50 8.25
N ALA A 30 12.08 30.71 7.61
CA ALA A 30 11.05 31.19 6.68
C ALA A 30 9.67 31.36 7.35
N GLU A 31 9.34 30.52 8.33
CA GLU A 31 8.00 30.40 8.92
C GLU A 31 8.01 30.01 10.41
N GLU A 32 6.85 30.14 11.07
CA GLU A 32 6.68 29.84 12.49
C GLU A 32 6.41 28.35 12.71
N CYS A 33 7.48 27.58 12.95
CA CYS A 33 7.37 26.15 13.30
C CYS A 33 6.98 25.94 14.77
N THR A 34 6.31 24.82 15.04
CA THR A 34 5.84 24.45 16.39
C THR A 34 6.96 23.91 17.28
N GLY A 35 8.05 23.43 16.67
CA GLY A 35 9.14 22.72 17.33
C GLY A 35 8.84 21.23 17.58
N ASN A 36 7.71 20.74 17.08
CA ASN A 36 7.33 19.34 17.11
C ASN A 36 7.49 18.74 15.70
N PRO A 37 8.39 17.77 15.49
CA PRO A 37 8.64 17.22 14.15
C PRO A 37 7.41 16.60 13.49
N GLU A 38 6.46 16.05 14.27
CA GLU A 38 5.24 15.46 13.70
C GLU A 38 4.27 16.51 13.16
N GLU A 39 4.27 17.71 13.74
CA GLU A 39 3.44 18.84 13.27
C GLU A 39 4.19 19.70 12.24
N ASP A 40 5.52 19.68 12.30
CA ASP A 40 6.41 20.45 11.43
C ASP A 40 6.83 19.67 10.17
N THR A 41 6.43 18.40 10.03
CA THR A 41 6.67 17.57 8.84
C THR A 41 5.35 17.21 8.19
N SER A 42 5.24 17.40 6.88
CA SER A 42 4.05 17.04 6.09
C SER A 42 4.43 16.17 4.90
N TYR A 43 3.59 15.17 4.62
CA TYR A 43 3.75 14.25 3.50
C TYR A 43 2.70 14.55 2.44
N PHE A 44 3.14 14.82 1.22
CA PHE A 44 2.23 15.20 0.14
C PHE A 44 2.62 14.56 -1.19
N LYS A 45 1.67 14.52 -2.11
CA LYS A 45 1.89 14.18 -3.52
C LYS A 45 1.35 15.30 -4.40
N LYS A 46 1.81 15.39 -5.64
CA LYS A 46 1.31 16.39 -6.59
C LYS A 46 0.23 15.73 -7.45
N ALA A 47 -0.92 16.39 -7.62
CA ALA A 47 -2.00 15.92 -8.47
C ALA A 47 -2.23 16.92 -9.62
N LYS A 48 -2.21 16.43 -10.86
CA LYS A 48 -2.55 17.19 -12.07
C LYS A 48 -3.92 16.78 -12.57
N ARG A 49 -4.81 17.77 -12.77
CA ARG A 49 -6.17 17.52 -13.27
C ARG A 49 -6.67 18.66 -14.16
N VAL A 50 -7.50 18.33 -15.14
CA VAL A 50 -8.18 19.33 -15.98
C VAL A 50 -9.17 20.14 -15.12
N ALA A 51 -9.06 21.46 -15.16
CA ALA A 51 -9.89 22.37 -14.38
C ALA A 51 -11.40 22.17 -14.59
N ALA A 52 -11.80 21.73 -15.79
CA ALA A 52 -13.19 21.41 -16.12
C ALA A 52 -13.75 20.21 -15.33
N ASN A 53 -12.90 19.27 -14.92
CA ASN A 53 -13.30 18.05 -14.23
C ASN A 53 -13.25 18.17 -12.70
N ILE A 54 -12.62 19.22 -12.17
CA ILE A 54 -12.55 19.46 -10.73
C ILE A 54 -13.95 19.81 -10.20
N PRO A 55 -14.52 19.01 -9.27
CA PRO A 55 -15.82 19.28 -8.70
C PRO A 55 -15.79 20.55 -7.83
N LEU A 56 -16.92 21.25 -7.77
CA LEU A 56 -17.08 22.35 -6.82
C LEU A 56 -17.43 21.75 -5.46
N CYS A 57 -16.45 21.70 -4.56
CA CYS A 57 -16.66 21.27 -3.18
C CYS A 57 -17.39 22.34 -2.36
N ASP A 58 -18.34 21.90 -1.54
CA ASP A 58 -18.93 22.74 -0.49
C ASP A 58 -17.94 22.79 0.69
N PRO A 59 -17.57 23.97 1.21
CA PRO A 59 -16.69 24.05 2.38
C PRO A 59 -17.26 23.40 3.65
N ALA A 60 -18.56 23.10 3.70
CA ALA A 60 -19.17 22.34 4.79
C ALA A 60 -19.06 20.81 4.61
N ASP A 61 -18.58 20.33 3.46
CA ASP A 61 -18.42 18.90 3.16
C ASP A 61 -16.93 18.51 3.22
N GLU A 62 -16.54 17.92 4.34
CA GLU A 62 -15.16 17.46 4.59
C GLU A 62 -14.79 16.23 3.76
N LEU A 63 -15.76 15.54 3.15
CA LEU A 63 -15.51 14.36 2.32
C LEU A 63 -15.24 14.70 0.86
N CYS A 64 -15.34 15.97 0.48
CA CYS A 64 -15.10 16.37 -0.89
C CYS A 64 -13.60 16.39 -1.19
N GLN A 65 -13.15 15.47 -2.05
CA GLN A 65 -11.76 15.37 -2.49
C GLN A 65 -11.64 15.84 -3.96
N PRO A 66 -11.43 17.14 -4.22
CA PRO A 66 -11.49 17.70 -5.57
C PRO A 66 -10.33 17.27 -6.48
N PHE A 67 -9.25 16.76 -5.90
CA PHE A 67 -8.02 16.39 -6.61
C PHE A 67 -7.76 14.87 -6.65
N VAL A 68 -8.69 14.05 -6.17
CA VAL A 68 -8.63 12.60 -6.38
C VAL A 68 -9.10 12.27 -7.79
N CYS A 69 -8.28 11.50 -8.51
CA CYS A 69 -8.58 11.05 -9.87
C CYS A 69 -9.68 9.98 -9.86
N GLY A 70 -10.70 10.15 -10.72
CA GLY A 70 -11.69 9.11 -10.95
C GLY A 70 -11.15 7.97 -11.80
N GLU A 71 -11.75 6.79 -11.71
CA GLU A 71 -11.39 5.63 -12.54
C GLU A 71 -11.44 5.98 -14.05
N GLY A 72 -10.30 5.89 -14.72
CA GLY A 72 -10.19 6.15 -16.16
C GLY A 72 -10.38 7.61 -16.57
N GLU A 73 -10.24 8.57 -15.64
CA GLU A 73 -10.30 9.99 -15.96
C GLU A 73 -9.15 10.38 -16.91
N LYS A 74 -9.50 11.05 -18.01
CA LYS A 74 -8.50 11.56 -18.95
C LYS A 74 -7.79 12.78 -18.36
N ASP A 75 -6.48 12.83 -18.56
CA ASP A 75 -5.65 13.96 -18.17
C ASP A 75 -5.71 14.23 -16.64
N CYS A 76 -5.84 13.15 -15.86
CA CYS A 76 -5.66 13.13 -14.41
C CYS A 76 -4.44 12.28 -14.08
N GLU A 77 -3.48 12.85 -13.34
CA GLU A 77 -2.20 12.22 -13.00
C GLU A 77 -1.85 12.51 -11.54
N GLU A 78 -1.54 11.45 -10.79
CA GLU A 78 -0.95 11.55 -9.46
C GLU A 78 0.56 11.34 -9.59
N ILE A 79 1.31 12.27 -9.04
CA ILE A 79 2.77 12.34 -9.13
C ILE A 79 3.31 12.07 -7.74
N LEU A 80 3.82 10.86 -7.57
CA LEU A 80 4.55 10.42 -6.39
C LEU A 80 5.99 10.95 -6.43
N CYS A 81 6.64 10.97 -5.28
CA CYS A 81 8.04 11.34 -5.17
C CYS A 81 8.91 10.17 -5.65
N THR A 82 9.60 10.36 -6.77
CA THR A 82 10.46 9.36 -7.41
C THR A 82 11.71 10.06 -7.94
N GLU A 83 12.75 9.32 -8.31
CA GLU A 83 13.97 9.90 -8.87
C GLU A 83 13.72 10.73 -10.15
N GLU A 84 12.65 10.44 -10.89
CA GLU A 84 12.29 11.20 -12.11
C GLU A 84 11.45 12.44 -11.84
N THR A 85 10.70 12.47 -10.73
CA THR A 85 9.73 13.52 -10.40
C THR A 85 10.22 14.46 -9.30
N SER A 86 11.23 14.05 -8.54
CA SER A 86 11.92 14.83 -7.52
C SER A 86 12.78 15.93 -8.17
N GLU A 87 12.60 17.18 -7.74
CA GLU A 87 13.40 18.31 -8.17
C GLU A 87 14.61 18.53 -7.25
N GLU A 88 15.52 19.45 -7.61
CA GLU A 88 16.68 19.79 -6.78
C GLU A 88 16.23 20.40 -5.43
N GLY A 89 16.28 19.59 -4.37
CA GLY A 89 15.88 19.98 -3.02
C GLY A 89 14.67 19.23 -2.47
N ASP A 90 13.97 18.46 -3.30
CA ASP A 90 12.89 17.60 -2.84
C ASP A 90 13.46 16.38 -2.09
N VAL A 91 12.78 15.99 -1.01
CA VAL A 91 13.09 14.80 -0.22
C VAL A 91 11.90 13.86 -0.29
N CYS A 92 12.14 12.61 -0.69
CA CYS A 92 11.11 11.57 -0.71
C CYS A 92 11.14 10.76 0.58
N ASN A 93 9.97 10.37 1.09
CA ASN A 93 9.90 9.36 2.15
C ASN A 93 10.23 7.95 1.59
N ASN A 94 10.37 6.99 2.49
CA ASN A 94 10.36 5.58 2.15
C ASN A 94 9.28 4.90 3.02
N PRO A 95 8.25 4.27 2.41
CA PRO A 95 7.15 3.67 3.18
C PRO A 95 7.59 2.61 4.18
N GLU A 96 8.51 1.73 3.78
CA GLU A 96 9.02 0.67 4.65
C GLU A 96 9.76 1.26 5.86
N GLN A 97 10.56 2.30 5.62
CA GLN A 97 11.28 3.00 6.69
C GLN A 97 10.31 3.77 7.60
N TYR A 98 9.30 4.43 7.02
CA TYR A 98 8.31 5.19 7.76
C TYR A 98 7.53 4.30 8.75
N VAL A 99 7.10 3.11 8.33
CA VAL A 99 6.41 2.14 9.20
C VAL A 99 7.32 1.62 10.31
N LEU A 100 8.62 1.48 10.06
CA LEU A 100 9.58 1.07 11.09
C LEU A 100 9.83 2.17 12.13
N ASP A 101 9.90 3.42 11.69
CA ASP A 101 10.13 4.58 12.56
C ASP A 101 8.86 5.01 13.32
N ASN A 102 7.69 4.70 12.76
CA ASN A 102 6.38 4.99 13.31
C ASN A 102 5.56 3.69 13.43
N PRO A 103 5.92 2.78 14.35
CA PRO A 103 5.15 1.56 14.56
C PRO A 103 3.73 1.95 14.98
N ILE A 104 2.74 1.37 14.31
CA ILE A 104 1.35 1.50 14.71
C ILE A 104 1.27 0.90 16.12
N GLU A 105 1.02 1.74 17.12
CA GLU A 105 0.70 1.24 18.46
C GLU A 105 -0.65 0.53 18.32
N ASP A 106 -0.62 -0.81 18.20
CA ASP A 106 -1.79 -1.66 18.39
C ASP A 106 -2.32 -1.41 19.81
N GLU A 107 -3.21 -0.44 19.94
CA GLU A 107 -4.09 -0.31 21.11
C GLU A 107 -4.92 -1.60 21.18
N GLU A 108 -4.58 -2.45 22.16
CA GLU A 108 -5.22 -3.72 22.50
C GLU A 108 -4.71 -4.98 21.76
N ALA A 109 -3.42 -5.31 21.98
CA ALA A 109 -3.16 -6.65 22.46
C ALA A 109 -3.94 -6.81 23.79
N VAL A 110 -5.18 -7.28 23.71
CA VAL A 110 -5.94 -7.76 24.87
C VAL A 110 -5.06 -8.81 25.53
N GLU A 111 -4.37 -8.42 26.59
CA GLU A 111 -3.75 -9.36 27.51
C GLU A 111 -4.91 -10.14 28.12
N CYS A 112 -5.26 -11.27 27.50
CA CYS A 112 -6.06 -12.30 28.13
C CYS A 112 -5.29 -12.78 29.35
N ASP A 113 -5.46 -12.08 30.47
CA ASP A 113 -4.93 -12.48 31.75
C ASP A 113 -5.53 -13.87 32.09
N PRO A 114 -4.73 -14.95 32.08
CA PRO A 114 -5.23 -16.30 32.32
C PRO A 114 -5.69 -16.51 33.77
N SER A 115 -5.60 -15.50 34.63
CA SER A 115 -6.04 -15.56 36.03
C SER A 115 -7.54 -15.27 36.19
N ALA A 116 -8.24 -14.83 35.13
CA ALA A 116 -9.71 -14.64 35.16
C ALA A 116 -10.53 -15.93 34.89
N ALA A 117 -9.88 -17.11 34.81
CA ALA A 117 -10.57 -18.39 34.56
C ALA A 117 -11.41 -18.93 35.74
N GLU A 118 -11.46 -18.25 36.88
CA GLU A 118 -12.26 -18.65 38.06
C GLU A 118 -13.39 -17.65 38.39
N ALA A 119 -13.93 -16.97 37.39
CA ALA A 119 -15.21 -16.31 37.50
C ALA A 119 -16.01 -16.57 36.22
N GLY A 120 -16.71 -17.70 36.21
CA GLY A 120 -17.60 -18.05 35.11
C GLY A 120 -18.71 -17.02 34.97
N GLU A 121 -18.58 -16.13 34.01
CA GLU A 121 -19.67 -15.62 33.19
C GLU A 121 -19.17 -15.54 31.74
N SER A 122 -19.97 -16.11 30.86
CA SER A 122 -19.73 -16.30 29.43
C SER A 122 -19.47 -14.99 28.70
N ASP A 123 -18.39 -14.94 27.93
CA ASP A 123 -18.28 -14.07 26.77
C ASP A 123 -17.75 -14.92 25.61
N GLU A 124 -18.55 -15.04 24.56
CA GLU A 124 -18.40 -16.02 23.46
C GLU A 124 -17.41 -15.55 22.38
N GLU A 125 -16.45 -14.67 22.69
CA GLU A 125 -15.53 -14.09 21.70
C GLU A 125 -14.08 -14.59 21.81
N CYS A 126 -13.80 -15.63 22.61
CA CYS A 126 -12.47 -16.27 22.68
C CYS A 126 -12.38 -17.62 21.95
N LEU A 127 -13.07 -17.80 20.81
CA LEU A 127 -13.01 -19.02 20.00
C LEU A 127 -12.71 -18.77 18.52
N ALA A 128 -11.70 -17.96 18.21
CA ALA A 128 -11.19 -17.86 16.84
C ALA A 128 -9.68 -17.56 16.78
N ALA A 129 -8.87 -18.37 17.47
CA ALA A 129 -7.41 -18.36 17.30
C ALA A 129 -6.82 -19.76 17.53
N GLN A 130 -7.27 -20.74 16.76
CA GLN A 130 -6.54 -22.00 16.60
C GLN A 130 -6.86 -22.64 15.24
N GLU A 131 -6.47 -22.00 14.15
CA GLU A 131 -6.22 -22.70 12.88
C GLU A 131 -4.96 -22.11 12.26
N GLY A 132 -3.84 -22.83 12.39
CA GLY A 132 -2.53 -22.41 11.91
C GLY A 132 -1.37 -22.86 12.78
N GLU A 133 -1.48 -24.00 13.48
CA GLU A 133 -0.31 -24.63 14.08
C GLU A 133 0.45 -25.35 12.97
N GLU A 134 1.51 -24.71 12.47
CA GLU A 134 2.48 -25.33 11.58
C GLU A 134 3.17 -26.46 12.34
N VAL A 135 2.81 -27.71 12.03
CA VAL A 135 3.48 -28.89 12.57
C VAL A 135 4.88 -28.95 11.95
N ILE A 136 5.88 -28.45 12.67
CA ILE A 136 7.30 -28.61 12.33
C ILE A 136 7.67 -30.05 12.65
N CYS A 137 7.75 -30.89 11.62
CA CYS A 137 8.26 -32.26 11.74
C CYS A 137 9.80 -32.22 11.72
N GLU A 138 10.45 -32.55 12.84
CA GLU A 138 11.90 -32.78 12.86
C GLU A 138 12.25 -34.13 12.21
N GLU A 139 13.33 -34.17 11.42
CA GLU A 139 13.78 -35.38 10.72
C GLU A 139 14.12 -36.52 11.70
N GLY A 140 13.22 -37.50 11.82
CA GLY A 140 13.50 -38.75 12.55
C GLY A 140 12.32 -39.47 13.20
N ASP A 141 11.09 -38.96 13.11
CA ASP A 141 9.92 -39.59 13.74
C ASP A 141 9.10 -40.42 12.72
N GLU A 142 9.15 -41.76 12.85
CA GLU A 142 8.52 -42.75 11.95
C GLU A 142 7.01 -42.96 12.19
N GLU A 143 6.30 -42.02 12.84
CA GLU A 143 4.88 -42.17 13.21
C GLU A 143 3.94 -41.17 12.52
N CYS A 144 4.39 -40.40 11.53
CA CYS A 144 3.52 -39.58 10.67
C CYS A 144 2.96 -40.43 9.50
N ALA A 145 2.26 -41.51 9.83
CA ALA A 145 1.51 -42.30 8.86
C ALA A 145 0.00 -42.15 9.11
N ALA A 146 -0.69 -41.68 8.07
CA ALA A 146 -2.14 -41.59 7.89
C ALA A 146 -2.82 -40.30 8.40
N VAL A 147 -3.04 -39.35 7.50
CA VAL A 147 -4.33 -38.75 7.04
C VAL A 147 -3.91 -37.81 5.89
N LEU A 148 -4.00 -38.14 4.59
CA LEU A 148 -5.21 -38.26 3.76
C LEU A 148 -4.88 -39.08 2.49
N GLU A 149 -5.46 -40.28 2.38
CA GLU A 149 -5.67 -40.92 1.08
C GLU A 149 -6.95 -40.37 0.44
N GLY A 150 -6.91 -40.13 -0.87
CA GLY A 150 -8.08 -40.23 -1.77
C GLY A 150 -8.71 -38.91 -2.22
N ASP A 151 -8.38 -38.45 -3.42
CA ASP A 151 -9.19 -38.84 -4.59
C ASP A 151 -8.40 -38.62 -5.89
N GLU A 152 -8.29 -39.70 -6.67
CA GLU A 152 -7.59 -39.75 -7.95
C GLU A 152 -8.50 -39.43 -9.15
N ALA A 153 -7.82 -39.04 -10.23
CA ALA A 153 -8.15 -39.29 -11.64
C ALA A 153 -9.20 -38.36 -12.33
N ALA A 154 -9.03 -37.96 -13.59
CA ALA A 154 -8.20 -38.49 -14.68
C ALA A 154 -7.74 -37.34 -15.61
N GLU A 155 -6.50 -37.36 -16.11
CA GLU A 155 -6.05 -37.78 -17.48
C GLU A 155 -6.81 -37.07 -18.64
N GLU A 156 -6.21 -36.54 -19.72
CA GLU A 156 -5.21 -37.14 -20.62
C GLU A 156 -4.49 -36.07 -21.49
N ILE A 157 -3.17 -36.28 -21.62
CA ILE A 157 -2.26 -36.10 -22.79
C ILE A 157 -2.73 -35.34 -24.06
N ASN A 158 -1.87 -34.42 -24.52
CA ASN A 158 -1.42 -34.43 -25.91
C ASN A 158 0.05 -33.99 -26.03
N ALA A 159 0.84 -34.86 -26.65
CA ALA A 159 2.19 -34.64 -27.12
C ALA A 159 2.16 -34.03 -28.54
N GLY A 160 3.13 -33.19 -28.85
CA GLY A 160 3.41 -32.66 -30.19
C GLY A 160 4.43 -31.53 -30.09
N ASP A 161 5.73 -31.79 -30.06
CA ASP A 161 6.61 -32.22 -31.17
C ASP A 161 7.06 -31.06 -32.08
N SER A 162 8.39 -30.90 -32.16
CA SER A 162 9.21 -30.19 -33.16
C SER A 162 9.05 -28.66 -33.28
N GLY A 163 10.10 -27.87 -33.01
CA GLY A 163 11.08 -27.41 -34.02
C GLY A 163 10.73 -25.95 -34.40
N GLU A 164 11.59 -24.97 -34.61
CA GLU A 164 13.03 -24.87 -34.87
C GLU A 164 13.51 -23.50 -34.37
N ILE A 165 14.79 -23.43 -34.02
CA ILE A 165 15.52 -22.22 -33.70
C ILE A 165 16.18 -21.76 -35.00
N GLU A 166 15.61 -20.77 -35.69
CA GLU A 166 16.26 -20.17 -36.84
C GLU A 166 16.98 -18.88 -36.42
N ASN A 167 18.27 -19.06 -36.11
CA ASN A 167 19.27 -18.01 -36.25
C ASN A 167 19.42 -17.71 -37.75
N SER A 168 19.05 -16.50 -38.17
CA SER A 168 19.47 -15.93 -39.44
C SER A 168 20.17 -14.62 -39.17
N ALA A 169 21.50 -14.68 -39.17
CA ALA A 169 22.34 -13.54 -39.47
C ALA A 169 22.07 -13.12 -40.92
N ASP A 170 21.71 -11.86 -41.14
CA ASP A 170 21.83 -11.23 -42.45
C ASP A 170 22.73 -10.01 -42.29
N THR A 171 23.86 -10.09 -42.99
CA THR A 171 24.86 -9.05 -43.17
C THR A 171 24.83 -8.71 -44.66
N VAL A 172 25.26 -7.49 -45.01
CA VAL A 172 25.47 -6.93 -46.37
C VAL A 172 24.24 -6.12 -46.83
N GLU A 173 24.31 -4.82 -47.12
CA GLU A 173 25.33 -4.03 -47.83
C GLU A 173 25.36 -2.57 -47.37
#